data_AF-A0A7S2L9M7-F1
#
_entry.id   AF-A0A7S2L9M7-F1
#
_cell.length_a   1.000
_cell.length_b   1.000
_cell.length_c   1.000
_cell.angle_alpha   90.00
_cell.angle_beta   90.00
_cell.angle_gamma   90.00
#
_symmetry.space_group_name_H-M   'P 1'
#
loop_
_entity.id
_entity.type
_entity.pdbx_description
1 polymer ?
#
loop_
_entity_poly.entity_id
_entity_poly.type
_entity_poly.pdbx_seq_one_letter_code
_entity_poly.pdbx_strand_id
1 'polypeptide(L)'
;CSLCTADKSCEASDIHCQSCMSAKQDVSNNDTDVEIVGMSAAMGVLSASGNASIEAPKLDPEQLKQFKQAMIDSGVDMSKWGVGQAKTAEQLYWEVFCQRGCVITSSGSGAQKKMKRITHLVKIRLVAEIFGNDHTLFSRVQFSKGGETIEKKVLPLRKLLWKDMNAKDLREDNTMLYSQDCVYTEPIDKVCSKIMEGRLGVSKQWQDENLTEVPSGRPFIFEDNVESDGYPGLVTAYCIHEVMFRVRDPEDASSGAVGLPSGSEV
;
A
#
# COMPACT_ATOMS: atom_id res chain seq x y z
N CYS A 1 9.66 58.42 4.07
CA CYS A 1 9.37 58.81 2.67
C CYS A 1 9.03 57.54 1.89
N SER A 2 7.75 57.21 1.78
CA SER A 2 6.91 57.44 0.58
C SER A 2 6.92 56.16 -0.28
N LEU A 3 5.96 55.24 -0.11
CA LEU A 3 4.67 55.21 -0.83
C LEU A 3 4.81 55.21 -2.35
N CYS A 4 4.39 54.13 -3.00
CA CYS A 4 3.66 54.16 -4.27
C CYS A 4 2.81 52.88 -4.43
N THR A 5 1.52 53.07 -4.18
CA THR A 5 0.35 52.27 -4.56
C THR A 5 -0.14 52.70 -5.96
N ALA A 6 -0.68 51.76 -6.75
CA ALA A 6 -1.83 51.91 -7.66
C ALA A 6 -1.97 50.61 -8.49
N ASP A 7 -3.02 49.81 -8.33
CA ASP A 7 -4.37 49.95 -8.91
C ASP A 7 -4.42 49.90 -10.45
N LYS A 8 -5.10 48.86 -10.99
CA LYS A 8 -6.25 49.00 -11.89
C LYS A 8 -6.93 47.66 -12.24
N SER A 9 -8.19 47.61 -11.87
CA SER A 9 -9.29 46.75 -12.34
C SER A 9 -9.63 46.95 -13.81
N CYS A 10 -10.13 45.90 -14.49
CA CYS A 10 -11.11 45.99 -15.59
C CYS A 10 -11.96 44.72 -15.67
N GLU A 11 -13.23 44.91 -16.02
CA GLU A 11 -14.39 44.02 -15.87
C GLU A 11 -14.68 43.12 -17.08
N ALA A 12 -15.42 42.04 -16.80
CA ALA A 12 -16.57 41.43 -17.50
C ALA A 12 -16.57 41.21 -19.04
N SER A 13 -16.92 39.98 -19.46
CA SER A 13 -18.14 39.72 -20.27
C SER A 13 -18.42 38.23 -20.46
N ASP A 14 -19.69 37.87 -20.18
CA ASP A 14 -20.36 36.62 -20.52
C ASP A 14 -20.55 36.44 -22.04
N ILE A 15 -20.38 35.21 -22.55
CA ILE A 15 -21.10 34.75 -23.75
C ILE A 15 -21.61 33.31 -23.55
N HIS A 16 -22.92 33.21 -23.65
CA HIS A 16 -23.81 32.05 -23.66
C HIS A 16 -23.73 31.31 -25.01
N CYS A 17 -23.75 29.98 -25.02
CA CYS A 17 -24.18 29.22 -26.21
C CYS A 17 -24.90 27.94 -25.81
N GLN A 18 -26.16 27.84 -26.26
CA GLN A 18 -27.13 26.78 -26.01
C GLN A 18 -27.18 25.80 -27.20
N SER A 19 -27.38 24.51 -26.84
CA SER A 19 -28.31 23.53 -27.46
C SER A 19 -28.03 22.92 -28.84
N CYS A 20 -28.06 21.57 -28.87
CA CYS A 20 -28.94 20.68 -29.68
C CYS A 20 -28.67 19.21 -29.23
N MET A 21 -29.58 18.47 -28.58
CA MET A 21 -30.65 17.60 -29.14
C MET A 21 -30.17 16.70 -30.31
N SER A 22 -30.43 15.39 -30.44
CA SER A 22 -31.14 14.31 -29.72
C SER A 22 -30.88 13.04 -30.55
N ALA A 23 -30.92 11.82 -29.98
CA ALA A 23 -31.64 10.65 -30.55
C ALA A 23 -31.33 9.34 -29.80
N LYS A 24 -32.41 8.60 -29.53
CA LYS A 24 -32.52 7.30 -28.88
C LYS A 24 -32.18 6.15 -29.85
N GLN A 25 -31.78 4.99 -29.31
CA GLN A 25 -32.30 3.70 -29.80
C GLN A 25 -32.17 2.61 -28.72
N ASP A 26 -33.32 2.00 -28.41
CA ASP A 26 -33.50 0.77 -27.65
C ASP A 26 -33.17 -0.45 -28.51
N VAL A 27 -32.50 -1.48 -27.95
CA VAL A 27 -32.66 -2.88 -28.37
C VAL A 27 -32.48 -3.80 -27.16
N SER A 28 -33.48 -4.64 -26.94
CA SER A 28 -33.55 -5.74 -25.98
C SER A 28 -32.81 -6.99 -26.46
N ASN A 29 -32.30 -7.82 -25.53
CA ASN A 29 -32.68 -9.25 -25.40
C ASN A 29 -31.64 -10.09 -24.61
N ASN A 30 -32.23 -10.93 -23.75
CA ASN A 30 -31.89 -12.30 -23.36
C ASN A 30 -30.74 -12.61 -22.39
N ASP A 31 -31.20 -13.21 -21.29
CA ASP A 31 -30.58 -14.24 -20.45
C ASP A 31 -29.53 -15.11 -21.15
N THR A 32 -28.41 -15.33 -20.45
CA THR A 32 -27.88 -16.68 -20.23
C THR A 32 -27.00 -16.66 -18.98
N ASP A 33 -27.35 -17.52 -18.03
CA ASP A 33 -26.55 -17.88 -16.86
C ASP A 33 -25.16 -18.38 -17.27
N VAL A 34 -24.13 -17.77 -16.70
CA VAL A 34 -22.79 -18.37 -16.59
C VAL A 34 -22.26 -18.10 -15.19
N GLU A 35 -22.29 -19.12 -14.34
CA GLU A 35 -21.57 -19.15 -13.07
C GLU A 35 -20.07 -18.99 -13.34
N ILE A 36 -19.51 -17.82 -13.01
CA ILE A 36 -18.06 -17.63 -12.89
C ILE A 36 -17.74 -17.62 -11.40
N VAL A 37 -17.22 -18.75 -10.92
CA VAL A 37 -16.65 -18.90 -9.57
C VAL A 37 -15.41 -18.02 -9.46
N GLY A 38 -15.60 -16.78 -8.99
CA GLY A 38 -14.54 -15.82 -8.73
C GLY A 38 -13.76 -16.15 -7.46
N MET A 39 -12.62 -16.83 -7.60
CA MET A 39 -11.66 -16.99 -6.51
C MET A 39 -10.85 -15.70 -6.34
N SER A 40 -11.09 -14.99 -5.24
CA SER A 40 -10.44 -13.74 -4.87
C SER A 40 -8.92 -13.89 -4.65
N ALA A 41 -8.15 -12.96 -5.22
CA ALA A 41 -6.69 -12.99 -5.27
C ALA A 41 -6.04 -12.11 -4.19
N ALA A 42 -5.39 -12.75 -3.21
CA ALA A 42 -4.43 -12.09 -2.34
C ALA A 42 -3.13 -11.75 -3.10
N MET A 43 -2.43 -10.71 -2.63
CA MET A 43 -1.18 -10.21 -3.22
C MET A 43 -0.16 -11.33 -3.47
N GLY A 44 0.28 -11.45 -4.72
CA GLY A 44 1.43 -12.27 -5.11
C GLY A 44 2.71 -11.75 -4.44
N VAL A 45 3.13 -12.45 -3.40
CA VAL A 45 4.54 -12.57 -3.04
C VAL A 45 5.22 -13.24 -4.23
N LEU A 46 6.30 -12.64 -4.74
CA LEU A 46 7.13 -13.25 -5.76
C LEU A 46 7.58 -14.61 -5.23
N SER A 47 7.22 -15.66 -5.97
CA SER A 47 7.65 -17.03 -5.74
C SER A 47 9.18 -17.09 -5.86
N ALA A 48 9.87 -17.01 -4.73
CA ALA A 48 11.21 -17.53 -4.59
C ALA A 48 11.12 -19.06 -4.64
N SER A 49 11.95 -19.70 -5.46
CA SER A 49 12.04 -21.14 -5.62
C SER A 49 12.24 -21.86 -4.28
N GLY A 50 11.15 -22.38 -3.75
CA GLY A 50 11.10 -23.25 -2.58
C GLY A 50 9.75 -23.92 -2.57
N ASN A 51 9.71 -25.20 -2.93
CA ASN A 51 8.51 -26.05 -2.99
C ASN A 51 7.95 -26.33 -1.59
N ALA A 52 7.47 -25.30 -0.89
CA ALA A 52 6.58 -25.43 0.25
C ALA A 52 5.24 -24.81 -0.15
N SER A 53 4.27 -25.65 -0.51
CA SER A 53 2.88 -25.25 -0.55
C SER A 53 2.48 -24.89 0.88
N ILE A 54 2.59 -23.61 1.23
CA ILE A 54 2.04 -23.08 2.47
C ILE A 54 0.53 -23.16 2.31
N GLU A 55 -0.07 -24.25 2.79
CA GLU A 55 -1.53 -24.34 2.92
C GLU A 55 -1.98 -23.10 3.68
N ALA A 56 -2.88 -22.33 3.09
CA ALA A 56 -3.44 -21.18 3.77
C ALA A 56 -4.13 -21.68 5.05
N PRO A 57 -3.73 -21.21 6.25
CA PRO A 57 -4.47 -21.46 7.48
C PRO A 57 -5.98 -21.41 7.24
N LYS A 58 -6.65 -22.52 7.57
CA LYS A 58 -8.09 -22.64 7.44
C LYS A 58 -8.73 -21.62 8.38
N LEU A 59 -9.33 -20.58 7.79
CA LEU A 59 -10.05 -19.55 8.53
C LEU A 59 -11.20 -20.18 9.31
N ASP A 60 -11.34 -19.81 10.59
CA ASP A 60 -12.51 -20.18 11.39
C ASP A 60 -13.74 -19.45 10.84
N PRO A 61 -14.74 -20.17 10.30
CA PRO A 61 -15.93 -19.56 9.70
C PRO A 61 -16.72 -18.71 10.70
N GLU A 62 -16.72 -19.08 11.98
CA GLU A 62 -17.49 -18.38 13.00
C GLU A 62 -16.83 -17.04 13.36
N GLN A 63 -15.49 -17.02 13.53
CA GLN A 63 -14.75 -15.77 13.74
C GLN A 63 -14.88 -14.82 12.57
N LEU A 64 -14.82 -15.34 11.34
CA LEU A 64 -15.03 -14.54 10.13
C LEU A 64 -16.44 -13.94 10.07
N LYS A 65 -17.46 -14.71 10.44
CA LYS A 65 -18.85 -14.24 10.51
C LYS A 65 -19.01 -13.12 11.54
N GLN A 66 -18.44 -13.29 12.73
CA GLN A 66 -18.44 -12.27 13.78
C GLN A 66 -17.71 -11.00 13.34
N PHE A 67 -16.58 -11.15 12.65
CA PHE A 67 -15.84 -10.03 12.08
C PHE A 67 -16.68 -9.26 11.06
N LYS A 68 -17.31 -9.95 10.10
CA LYS A 68 -18.22 -9.33 9.12
C LYS A 68 -19.35 -8.57 9.81
N GLN A 69 -19.98 -9.18 10.81
CA GLN A 69 -21.06 -8.53 11.57
C GLN A 69 -20.57 -7.27 12.27
N ALA A 70 -19.39 -7.31 12.91
CA ALA A 70 -18.83 -6.14 13.60
C ALA A 70 -18.51 -4.98 12.64
N MET A 71 -18.11 -5.27 11.40
CA MET A 71 -17.92 -4.25 10.35
C MET A 71 -19.25 -3.60 9.95
N ILE A 72 -20.29 -4.41 9.73
CA ILE A 72 -21.65 -3.94 9.39
C ILE A 72 -22.22 -3.08 10.53
N ASP A 73 -22.11 -3.55 11.77
CA ASP A 73 -22.58 -2.84 12.96
C ASP A 73 -21.87 -1.49 13.17
N SER A 74 -20.68 -1.34 12.59
CA SER A 74 -19.90 -0.09 12.60
C SER A 74 -20.13 0.77 11.35
N GLY A 75 -21.15 0.45 10.56
CA GLY A 75 -21.57 1.21 9.38
C GLY A 75 -20.68 1.06 8.15
N VAL A 76 -19.82 0.02 8.08
CA VAL A 76 -18.99 -0.24 6.90
C VAL A 76 -19.84 -0.93 5.82
N ASP A 77 -20.02 -0.25 4.69
CA ASP A 77 -20.67 -0.83 3.51
C ASP A 77 -19.72 -1.78 2.77
N MET A 78 -19.98 -3.08 2.87
CA MET A 78 -19.20 -4.13 2.21
C MET A 78 -19.81 -4.60 0.89
N SER A 79 -20.85 -3.94 0.36
CA SER A 79 -21.56 -4.37 -0.87
C SER A 79 -20.64 -4.46 -2.10
N LYS A 80 -19.57 -3.67 -2.14
CA LYS A 80 -18.57 -3.66 -3.22
C LYS A 80 -17.36 -4.56 -2.96
N TRP A 81 -17.27 -5.21 -1.80
CA TRP A 81 -16.10 -6.02 -1.45
C TRP A 81 -16.11 -7.32 -2.25
N GLY A 82 -14.96 -7.67 -2.85
CA GLY A 82 -14.85 -8.81 -3.76
C GLY A 82 -15.35 -8.56 -5.18
N VAL A 83 -15.81 -7.34 -5.49
CA VAL A 83 -16.24 -6.94 -6.85
C VAL A 83 -15.09 -6.24 -7.56
N GLY A 84 -14.76 -6.69 -8.77
CA GLY A 84 -13.67 -6.11 -9.56
C GLY A 84 -12.30 -6.29 -8.90
N GLN A 85 -11.64 -5.18 -8.56
CA GLN A 85 -10.34 -5.17 -7.87
C GLN A 85 -10.46 -4.98 -6.35
N ALA A 86 -11.67 -4.83 -5.83
CA ALA A 86 -11.89 -4.70 -4.39
C ALA A 86 -11.64 -6.03 -3.68
N LYS A 87 -11.04 -5.95 -2.50
CA LYS A 87 -10.73 -7.10 -1.66
C LYS A 87 -11.97 -7.59 -0.92
N THR A 88 -11.94 -8.84 -0.48
CA THR A 88 -13.02 -9.46 0.30
C THR A 88 -12.82 -9.28 1.80
N ALA A 89 -13.87 -9.57 2.59
CA ALA A 89 -13.79 -9.53 4.04
C ALA A 89 -12.85 -10.60 4.62
N GLU A 90 -12.75 -11.76 3.97
CA GLU A 90 -11.78 -12.82 4.28
C GLU A 90 -10.35 -12.30 4.15
N GLN A 91 -10.08 -11.52 3.10
CA GLN A 91 -8.76 -10.93 2.90
C GLN A 91 -8.45 -9.88 3.96
N LEU A 92 -9.41 -9.04 4.36
CA LEU A 92 -9.19 -8.12 5.46
C LEU A 92 -8.97 -8.86 6.79
N TYR A 93 -9.81 -9.86 7.08
CA TYR A 93 -9.67 -10.70 8.26
C TYR A 93 -8.26 -11.32 8.32
N TRP A 94 -7.81 -11.86 7.19
CA TRP A 94 -6.47 -12.40 7.03
C TRP A 94 -5.39 -11.36 7.28
N GLU A 95 -5.52 -10.16 6.70
CA GLU A 95 -4.57 -9.07 6.89
C GLU A 95 -4.47 -8.64 8.36
N VAL A 96 -5.58 -8.64 9.10
CA VAL A 96 -5.67 -8.21 10.50
C VAL A 96 -5.17 -9.30 11.45
N PHE A 97 -5.71 -10.51 11.36
CA PHE A 97 -5.50 -11.54 12.39
C PHE A 97 -4.43 -12.57 12.05
N CYS A 98 -4.22 -12.87 10.77
CA CYS A 98 -3.27 -13.90 10.35
C CYS A 98 -1.92 -13.31 9.94
N GLN A 99 -1.93 -12.32 9.05
CA GLN A 99 -0.72 -11.61 8.62
C GLN A 99 -0.30 -10.54 9.61
N ARG A 100 -1.24 -9.99 10.40
CA ARG A 100 -0.98 -8.88 11.33
C ARG A 100 -0.37 -7.67 10.63
N GLY A 101 -0.77 -7.38 9.39
CA GLY A 101 -0.26 -6.25 8.59
C GLY A 101 -1.01 -4.94 8.82
N CYS A 102 -2.14 -4.99 9.53
CA CYS A 102 -2.91 -3.83 9.96
C CYS A 102 -3.69 -4.14 11.23
N VAL A 103 -4.18 -3.10 11.89
CA VAL A 103 -5.17 -3.20 12.97
C VAL A 103 -6.44 -2.45 12.60
N ILE A 104 -7.54 -2.82 13.23
CA ILE A 104 -8.81 -2.09 13.15
C ILE A 104 -9.05 -1.42 14.50
N THR A 105 -9.15 -0.11 14.50
CA THR A 105 -9.60 0.67 15.65
C THR A 105 -11.07 0.99 15.52
N SER A 106 -11.70 1.29 16.65
CA SER A 106 -13.04 1.87 16.65
C SER A 106 -13.05 3.18 17.43
N SER A 107 -13.80 4.16 16.92
CA SER A 107 -14.19 5.37 17.65
C SER A 107 -15.68 5.38 17.91
N GLY A 108 -16.07 6.10 18.96
CA GLY A 108 -17.47 6.27 19.35
C GLY A 108 -18.07 5.07 20.10
N SER A 109 -19.31 5.22 20.52
CA SER A 109 -20.09 4.20 21.22
C SER A 109 -21.49 4.08 20.61
N GLY A 110 -22.05 2.88 20.60
CA GLY A 110 -23.40 2.64 20.07
C GLY A 110 -23.49 2.92 18.56
N ALA A 111 -24.54 3.63 18.12
CA ALA A 111 -24.83 3.88 16.72
C ALA A 111 -23.85 4.80 15.98
N GLN A 112 -22.90 5.44 16.69
CA GLN A 112 -21.84 6.27 16.09
C GLN A 112 -20.49 5.54 16.01
N LYS A 113 -20.47 4.22 16.24
CA LYS A 113 -19.25 3.43 16.15
C LYS A 113 -18.72 3.48 14.72
N LYS A 114 -17.54 4.05 14.52
CA LYS A 114 -16.82 4.04 13.23
C LYS A 114 -15.57 3.20 13.37
N MET A 115 -15.29 2.40 12.35
CA MET A 115 -14.06 1.63 12.28
C MET A 115 -13.05 2.29 11.35
N LYS A 116 -11.79 2.28 11.77
CA LYS A 116 -10.65 2.77 10.99
C LYS A 116 -9.58 1.71 10.92
N ARG A 117 -9.02 1.51 9.74
CA ARG A 117 -7.89 0.61 9.53
C ARG A 117 -6.61 1.39 9.67
N ILE A 118 -5.63 0.87 10.40
CA ILE A 118 -4.31 1.50 10.55
C ILE A 118 -3.26 0.53 10.02
N THR A 119 -2.38 1.02 9.13
CA THR A 119 -1.30 0.22 8.57
C THR A 119 0.01 1.00 8.56
N HIS A 120 1.07 0.36 9.04
CA HIS A 120 2.41 0.89 8.94
C HIS A 120 3.10 0.27 7.74
N LEU A 121 3.72 1.10 6.91
CA LEU A 121 4.42 0.70 5.69
C LEU A 121 5.89 1.10 5.80
N VAL A 122 6.79 0.24 5.34
CA VAL A 122 8.19 0.60 5.09
C VAL A 122 8.41 0.57 3.59
N LYS A 123 8.88 1.70 3.05
CA LYS A 123 9.35 1.86 1.67
C LYS A 123 10.86 2.01 1.69
N ILE A 124 11.55 1.17 0.93
CA ILE A 124 13.00 1.27 0.76
C ILE A 124 13.29 2.07 -0.49
N ARG A 125 14.07 3.13 -0.35
CA ARG A 125 14.64 3.88 -1.47
C ARG A 125 16.11 3.51 -1.59
N LEU A 126 16.42 2.62 -2.52
CA LEU A 126 17.80 2.28 -2.83
C LEU A 126 18.33 3.22 -3.92
N VAL A 127 19.42 3.92 -3.63
CA VAL A 127 20.04 4.92 -4.50
C VAL A 127 21.46 4.49 -4.85
N ALA A 128 21.86 4.67 -6.10
CA ALA A 128 23.23 4.49 -6.56
C ALA A 128 23.66 5.72 -7.38
N GLU A 129 24.91 6.14 -7.24
CA GLU A 129 25.48 7.18 -8.09
C GLU A 129 26.05 6.54 -9.36
N ILE A 130 25.49 6.87 -10.51
CA ILE A 130 25.92 6.33 -11.80
C ILE A 130 26.23 7.53 -12.69
N PHE A 131 27.46 7.59 -13.21
CA PHE A 131 27.93 8.72 -14.03
C PHE A 131 27.69 10.10 -13.40
N GLY A 132 27.93 10.21 -12.08
CA GLY A 132 27.77 11.46 -11.32
C GLY A 132 26.32 11.87 -11.01
N ASN A 133 25.33 10.99 -11.26
CA ASN A 133 23.93 11.24 -10.99
C ASN A 133 23.34 10.20 -10.03
N ASP A 134 22.45 10.62 -9.13
CA ASP A 134 21.73 9.71 -8.24
C ASP A 134 20.57 9.02 -8.98
N HIS A 135 20.62 7.69 -9.05
CA HIS A 135 19.57 6.84 -9.61
C HIS A 135 18.86 6.07 -8.50
N THR A 136 17.53 5.97 -8.55
CA THR A 136 16.73 5.19 -7.60
C THR A 136 16.28 3.87 -8.23
N LEU A 137 16.45 2.76 -7.52
CA LEU A 137 15.96 1.46 -7.95
C LEU A 137 14.43 1.38 -7.83
N PHE A 138 13.77 0.97 -8.91
CA PHE A 138 12.35 0.66 -8.94
C PHE A 138 12.13 -0.76 -9.46
N SER A 139 11.23 -1.51 -8.84
CA SER A 139 10.60 -2.65 -9.51
C SER A 139 9.80 -2.09 -10.68
N ARG A 140 9.97 -2.66 -11.88
CA ARG A 140 9.36 -2.14 -13.11
C ARG A 140 8.17 -2.97 -13.60
N VAL A 141 8.10 -4.25 -13.24
CA VAL A 141 7.13 -5.21 -13.78
C VAL A 141 6.32 -5.83 -12.65
N GLN A 142 4.99 -5.82 -12.79
CA GLN A 142 4.07 -6.65 -12.02
C GLN A 142 3.27 -7.53 -12.98
N PHE A 143 3.21 -8.83 -12.68
CA PHE A 143 2.40 -9.77 -13.45
C PHE A 143 1.00 -9.84 -12.82
N SER A 144 -0.02 -9.52 -13.61
CA SER A 144 -1.40 -9.79 -13.24
C SER A 144 -1.67 -11.30 -13.35
N LYS A 145 -2.69 -11.81 -12.65
CA LYS A 145 -3.10 -13.22 -12.77
C LYS A 145 -3.60 -13.60 -14.18
N GLY A 146 -3.98 -12.62 -15.00
CA GLY A 146 -4.33 -12.83 -16.40
C GLY A 146 -3.11 -12.99 -17.32
N GLY A 147 -1.89 -12.96 -16.78
CA GLY A 147 -0.65 -12.99 -17.56
C GLY A 147 -0.28 -11.63 -18.14
N GLU A 148 -1.12 -10.61 -17.96
CA GLU A 148 -0.81 -9.25 -18.40
C GLU A 148 0.33 -8.68 -17.56
N THR A 149 1.33 -8.15 -18.25
CA THR A 149 2.42 -7.43 -17.62
C THR A 149 2.01 -5.97 -17.46
N ILE A 150 1.88 -5.53 -16.21
CA ILE A 150 1.66 -4.13 -15.89
C ILE A 150 3.00 -3.50 -15.53
N GLU A 151 3.43 -2.54 -16.33
CA GLU A 151 4.59 -1.72 -15.96
C GLU A 151 4.19 -0.78 -14.83
N LYS A 152 4.78 -0.99 -13.65
CA LYS A 152 4.62 -0.06 -12.51
C LYS A 152 5.99 0.18 -11.92
N LYS A 153 6.36 1.45 -11.79
CA LYS A 153 7.54 1.88 -11.03
C LYS A 153 7.20 1.87 -9.55
N VAL A 154 7.59 0.82 -8.84
CA VAL A 154 7.27 0.65 -7.42
C VAL A 154 8.55 0.45 -6.61
N LEU A 155 8.71 1.21 -5.53
CA LEU A 155 9.77 0.99 -4.56
C LEU A 155 9.53 -0.32 -3.79
N PRO A 156 10.59 -1.04 -3.37
CA PRO A 156 10.42 -2.16 -2.46
C PRO A 156 9.68 -1.72 -1.19
N LEU A 157 8.51 -2.34 -0.95
CA LEU A 157 7.55 -1.96 0.07
C LEU A 157 7.08 -3.20 0.84
N ARG A 158 6.90 -3.05 2.17
CA ARG A 158 6.17 -4.04 2.99
C ARG A 158 5.39 -3.36 4.11
N LYS A 159 4.29 -3.99 4.54
CA LYS A 159 3.62 -3.66 5.80
C LYS A 159 4.44 -4.14 6.99
N LEU A 160 4.56 -3.32 8.03
CA LEU A 160 5.07 -3.76 9.31
C LEU A 160 4.07 -4.71 9.96
N LEU A 161 4.59 -5.77 10.57
CA LEU A 161 3.80 -6.67 11.40
C LEU A 161 3.50 -6.02 12.76
N TRP A 162 2.24 -6.06 13.15
CA TRP A 162 1.75 -5.61 14.45
C TRP A 162 2.00 -6.68 15.52
N LYS A 163 2.42 -6.26 16.71
CA LYS A 163 2.55 -7.07 17.92
C LYS A 163 1.17 -7.41 18.49
N ASP A 164 1.10 -8.37 19.39
CA ASP A 164 -0.17 -8.73 20.01
C ASP A 164 -0.55 -7.60 20.95
N MET A 165 -1.73 -7.03 20.73
CA MET A 165 -2.23 -5.86 21.44
C MET A 165 -3.43 -6.23 22.29
N ASN A 166 -3.59 -5.56 23.43
CA ASN A 166 -4.83 -5.67 24.18
C ASN A 166 -5.93 -4.88 23.46
N ALA A 167 -7.17 -5.36 23.51
CA ALA A 167 -8.31 -4.67 22.91
C ALA A 167 -8.48 -3.22 23.42
N LYS A 168 -8.09 -2.93 24.67
CA LYS A 168 -8.12 -1.58 25.26
C LYS A 168 -7.15 -0.58 24.59
N ASP A 169 -6.11 -1.09 23.92
CA ASP A 169 -5.10 -0.28 23.25
C ASP A 169 -5.48 -0.01 21.78
N LEU A 170 -6.46 -0.76 21.23
CA LEU A 170 -6.99 -0.62 19.87
C LEU A 170 -8.11 0.42 19.78
N ARG A 171 -7.82 1.63 20.26
CA ARG A 171 -8.77 2.75 20.26
C ARG A 171 -8.26 3.85 19.35
N GLU A 172 -9.16 4.52 18.64
CA GLU A 172 -8.76 5.55 17.67
C GLU A 172 -8.05 6.74 18.33
N ASP A 173 -8.37 7.03 19.60
CA ASP A 173 -7.74 8.08 20.42
C ASP A 173 -6.31 7.73 20.88
N ASN A 174 -5.86 6.49 20.67
CA ASN A 174 -4.50 6.08 20.99
C ASN A 174 -3.52 6.57 19.91
N THR A 175 -2.96 7.75 20.13
CA THR A 175 -2.03 8.41 19.20
C THR A 175 -0.77 7.59 18.90
N MET A 176 -0.38 6.66 19.79
CA MET A 176 0.78 5.80 19.57
C MET A 176 0.62 4.88 18.36
N LEU A 177 -0.62 4.54 17.98
CA LEU A 177 -0.93 3.71 16.81
C LEU A 177 -0.53 4.38 15.49
N TYR A 178 -0.31 5.71 15.49
CA TYR A 178 0.03 6.48 14.30
C TYR A 178 1.46 7.03 14.34
N SER A 179 2.18 6.77 15.43
CA SER A 179 3.48 7.39 15.68
C SER A 179 4.60 6.75 14.87
N GLN A 180 5.64 7.54 14.55
CA GLN A 180 6.85 7.01 13.92
C GLN A 180 7.50 5.92 14.79
N ASP A 181 7.53 6.12 16.11
CA ASP A 181 8.12 5.19 17.07
C ASP A 181 7.09 4.18 17.63
N CYS A 182 6.13 3.76 16.80
CA CYS A 182 5.05 2.87 17.21
C CYS A 182 5.58 1.55 17.78
N VAL A 183 5.51 1.44 19.11
CA VAL A 183 5.99 0.29 19.88
C VAL A 183 5.25 -1.00 19.56
N TYR A 184 4.07 -0.91 18.94
CA TYR A 184 3.24 -2.04 18.57
C TYR A 184 3.60 -2.65 17.22
N THR A 185 4.63 -2.17 16.54
CA THR A 185 5.10 -2.76 15.28
C THR A 185 6.47 -3.41 15.42
N GLU A 186 6.83 -4.29 14.50
CA GLU A 186 8.19 -4.85 14.41
C GLU A 186 9.23 -3.75 14.08
N PRO A 187 10.50 -3.89 14.51
CA PRO A 187 11.52 -2.88 14.28
C PRO A 187 11.83 -2.69 12.79
N ILE A 188 11.83 -1.45 12.31
CA ILE A 188 12.01 -1.07 10.91
C ILE A 188 13.33 -1.62 10.34
N ASP A 189 14.44 -1.52 11.07
CA ASP A 189 15.75 -1.95 10.56
C ASP A 189 15.77 -3.45 10.20
N LYS A 190 15.13 -4.27 11.04
CA LYS A 190 14.97 -5.71 10.78
C LYS A 190 14.08 -5.97 9.57
N VAL A 191 13.08 -5.11 9.35
CA VAL A 191 12.19 -5.19 8.19
C VAL A 191 12.93 -4.83 6.91
N CYS A 192 13.73 -3.77 6.93
CA CYS A 192 14.48 -3.33 5.76
C CYS A 192 15.34 -4.46 5.20
N SER A 193 16.11 -5.13 6.07
CA SER A 193 16.96 -6.25 5.65
C SER A 193 16.17 -7.40 5.03
N LYS A 194 15.01 -7.75 5.61
CA LYS A 194 14.11 -8.79 5.05
C LYS A 194 13.48 -8.39 3.72
N ILE A 195 13.16 -7.11 3.52
CA ILE A 195 12.62 -6.63 2.24
C ILE A 195 13.70 -6.74 1.18
N MET A 196 14.93 -6.31 1.47
CA MET A 196 16.04 -6.42 0.53
C MET A 196 16.32 -7.87 0.15
N GLU A 197 16.37 -8.78 1.12
CA GLU A 197 16.56 -10.20 0.86
C GLU A 197 15.40 -10.81 0.06
N GLY A 198 14.15 -10.62 0.50
CA GLY A 198 12.99 -11.26 -0.11
C GLY A 198 12.49 -10.61 -1.40
N ARG A 199 12.78 -9.33 -1.65
CA ARG A 199 12.32 -8.60 -2.85
C ARG A 199 13.44 -8.34 -3.85
N LEU A 200 14.66 -8.09 -3.37
CA LEU A 200 15.81 -7.80 -4.24
C LEU A 200 16.76 -8.99 -4.37
N GLY A 201 16.61 -10.04 -3.55
CA GLY A 201 17.47 -11.21 -3.61
C GLY A 201 18.87 -10.99 -3.05
N VAL A 202 19.10 -9.89 -2.32
CA VAL A 202 20.42 -9.56 -1.77
C VAL A 202 20.56 -10.07 -0.34
N SER A 203 21.63 -10.82 -0.07
CA SER A 203 21.88 -11.40 1.26
C SER A 203 22.16 -10.32 2.29
N LYS A 204 21.92 -10.63 3.58
CA LYS A 204 22.27 -9.70 4.67
C LYS A 204 23.75 -9.31 4.66
N GLN A 205 24.64 -10.27 4.40
CA GLN A 205 26.08 -10.01 4.29
C GLN A 205 26.36 -8.96 3.20
N TRP A 206 25.77 -9.14 2.02
CA TRP A 206 25.94 -8.19 0.92
C TRP A 206 25.41 -6.80 1.29
N GLN A 207 24.25 -6.72 1.96
CA GLN A 207 23.69 -5.46 2.44
C GLN A 207 24.67 -4.73 3.37
N ASP A 208 25.24 -5.44 4.35
CA ASP A 208 26.18 -4.87 5.32
C ASP A 208 27.49 -4.40 4.66
N GLU A 209 27.94 -5.06 3.60
CA GLU A 209 29.16 -4.76 2.83
C GLU A 209 28.98 -3.66 1.77
N ASN A 210 27.79 -3.51 1.19
CA ASN A 210 27.60 -2.68 0.00
C ASN A 210 26.62 -1.53 0.18
N LEU A 211 25.85 -1.49 1.28
CA LEU A 211 24.85 -0.45 1.51
C LEU A 211 25.20 0.41 2.71
N THR A 212 25.05 1.72 2.55
CA THR A 212 25.08 2.66 3.66
C THR A 212 23.68 3.25 3.81
N GLU A 213 23.09 3.07 4.98
CA GLU A 213 21.85 3.77 5.30
C GLU A 213 22.12 5.27 5.42
N VAL A 214 21.22 6.11 4.91
CA VAL A 214 21.29 7.56 4.98
C VAL A 214 20.37 8.07 6.09
N PRO A 215 20.89 8.38 7.32
CA PRO A 215 20.03 8.64 8.49
C PRO A 215 19.25 9.95 8.39
N SER A 216 19.80 10.95 7.69
CA SER A 216 19.13 12.24 7.42
C SER A 216 17.90 12.11 6.51
N GLY A 217 17.60 10.89 6.05
CA GLY A 217 16.56 10.57 5.09
C GLY A 217 15.60 9.48 5.56
N ARG A 218 15.17 9.49 6.83
CA ARG A 218 14.00 8.71 7.28
C ARG A 218 12.69 9.55 7.34
N PRO A 219 12.12 10.03 6.21
CA PRO A 219 10.80 10.64 6.23
C PRO A 219 9.77 9.70 6.86
N PHE A 220 8.93 10.28 7.71
CA PHE A 220 7.71 9.66 8.18
C PHE A 220 6.54 10.44 7.60
N ILE A 221 5.73 9.78 6.77
CA ILE A 221 4.55 10.35 6.14
C ILE A 221 3.33 9.74 6.79
N PHE A 222 2.42 10.60 7.25
CA PHE A 222 1.15 10.19 7.81
C PHE A 222 0.01 10.69 6.94
N GLU A 223 -0.82 9.75 6.47
CA GLU A 223 -2.03 10.04 5.72
C GLU A 223 -3.22 9.46 6.50
N ASP A 224 -4.15 10.30 6.95
CA ASP A 224 -5.34 9.86 7.69
C ASP A 224 -6.59 9.92 6.81
N ASN A 225 -7.59 9.12 7.17
CA ASN A 225 -8.91 9.08 6.53
C ASN A 225 -8.86 8.86 5.01
N VAL A 226 -7.88 8.08 4.54
CA VAL A 226 -7.75 7.73 3.12
C VAL A 226 -8.79 6.67 2.77
N GLU A 227 -9.57 6.92 1.72
CA GLU A 227 -10.48 5.90 1.17
C GLU A 227 -9.66 4.78 0.53
N SER A 228 -9.92 3.53 0.92
CA SER A 228 -9.19 2.39 0.39
C SER A 228 -9.89 1.81 -0.83
N ASP A 229 -9.26 1.90 -2.01
CA ASP A 229 -9.75 1.21 -3.23
C ASP A 229 -9.96 -0.29 -2.99
N GLY A 230 -9.11 -0.90 -2.16
CA GLY A 230 -9.19 -2.30 -1.79
C GLY A 230 -10.34 -2.61 -0.83
N TYR A 231 -10.78 -1.65 -0.01
CA TYR A 231 -11.85 -1.83 0.96
C TYR A 231 -12.77 -0.60 0.94
N PRO A 232 -13.60 -0.43 -0.11
CA PRO A 232 -14.51 0.71 -0.23
C PRO A 232 -15.37 0.85 1.03
N GLY A 233 -15.61 2.09 1.48
CA GLY A 233 -16.35 2.38 2.72
C GLY A 233 -15.55 2.19 4.03
N LEU A 234 -14.34 1.64 3.99
CA LEU A 234 -13.43 1.56 5.14
C LEU A 234 -12.28 2.56 4.98
N VAL A 235 -12.24 3.56 5.86
CA VAL A 235 -11.15 4.53 5.90
C VAL A 235 -9.87 3.90 6.46
N THR A 236 -8.74 4.29 5.88
CA THR A 236 -7.41 3.83 6.27
C THR A 236 -6.51 4.98 6.67
N ALA A 237 -5.77 4.80 7.76
CA ALA A 237 -4.61 5.60 8.11
C ALA A 237 -3.33 4.88 7.66
N TYR A 238 -2.52 5.56 6.85
CA TYR A 238 -1.21 5.06 6.40
C TYR A 238 -0.10 5.78 7.17
N CYS A 239 0.73 4.99 7.84
CA CYS A 239 1.94 5.44 8.54
C CYS A 239 3.15 4.93 7.76
N ILE A 240 3.74 5.78 6.93
CA ILE A 240 4.72 5.40 5.91
C ILE A 240 6.11 5.82 6.36
N HIS A 241 6.97 4.84 6.59
CA HIS A 241 8.39 5.00 6.84
C HIS A 241 9.14 4.88 5.52
N GLU A 242 9.82 5.93 5.10
CA GLU A 242 10.74 5.87 3.97
C GLU A 242 12.16 5.72 4.49
N VAL A 243 12.86 4.68 4.06
CA VAL A 243 14.24 4.40 4.48
C VAL A 243 15.13 4.41 3.26
N MET A 244 16.12 5.30 3.25
CA MET A 244 17.06 5.45 2.15
C MET A 244 18.35 4.68 2.41
N PHE A 245 18.76 3.90 1.41
CA PHE A 245 20.06 3.26 1.36
C PHE A 245 20.81 3.73 0.12
N ARG A 246 22.10 3.97 0.27
CA ARG A 246 23.02 4.30 -0.83
C ARG A 246 23.95 3.12 -1.08
N VAL A 247 24.07 2.71 -2.33
CA VAL A 247 25.10 1.75 -2.78
C VAL A 247 26.46 2.42 -2.63
N ARG A 248 27.39 1.77 -1.93
CA ARG A 248 28.72 2.32 -1.61
C ARG A 248 29.59 2.44 -2.85
N ASP A 249 29.66 1.36 -3.63
CA ASP A 249 30.44 1.28 -4.86
C ASP A 249 29.57 0.71 -6.01
N PRO A 250 28.94 1.58 -6.80
CA PRO A 250 28.11 1.17 -7.93
C PRO A 250 28.88 0.47 -9.06
N GLU A 251 30.21 0.63 -9.13
CA GLU A 251 31.06 0.03 -10.16
C GLU A 251 31.59 -1.36 -9.77
N ASP A 252 31.45 -1.76 -8.50
CA ASP A 252 31.83 -3.09 -8.05
C ASP A 252 31.02 -4.18 -8.78
N ALA A 253 31.69 -5.26 -9.18
CA ALA A 253 31.05 -6.39 -9.85
C ALA A 253 29.93 -7.02 -8.99
N SER A 254 30.05 -6.93 -7.66
CA SER A 254 29.01 -7.41 -6.73
C SER A 254 27.72 -6.55 -6.76
N SER A 255 27.80 -5.31 -7.24
CA SER A 255 26.67 -4.38 -7.39
C SER A 255 25.70 -4.76 -8.51
N GLY A 256 26.09 -5.70 -9.40
CA GLY A 256 25.17 -6.33 -10.34
C GLY A 256 24.01 -7.06 -9.66
N ALA A 257 24.14 -7.44 -8.38
CA ALA A 257 23.09 -8.13 -7.61
C ALA A 257 21.80 -7.29 -7.45
N VAL A 258 21.89 -5.96 -7.52
CA VAL A 258 20.72 -5.06 -7.48
C VAL A 258 20.31 -4.55 -8.87
N GLY A 259 20.84 -5.16 -9.93
CA GLY A 259 20.52 -4.83 -11.33
C GLY A 259 21.12 -3.51 -11.81
N LEU A 260 22.26 -3.09 -11.24
CA LEU A 260 22.99 -1.93 -11.74
C LEU A 260 23.65 -2.25 -13.09
N PRO A 261 23.66 -1.29 -14.04
CA PRO A 261 24.28 -1.50 -15.34
C PRO A 261 25.80 -1.66 -15.16
N SER A 262 26.40 -2.61 -15.86
CA SER A 262 27.85 -2.89 -15.80
C SER A 262 28.72 -1.86 -16.53
N GLY A 263 28.13 -0.78 -17.05
CA GLY A 263 28.83 0.23 -17.87
C GLY A 263 29.28 -0.26 -19.25
N SER A 264 29.04 -1.53 -19.60
CA SER A 264 29.40 -2.15 -20.88
C SER A 264 28.25 -2.18 -21.90
N GLU A 265 27.09 -1.64 -21.55
CA GLU A 265 25.96 -1.50 -22.46
C GLU A 265 26.13 -0.21 -23.26
N VAL A 266 26.70 -0.33 -24.47
CA VAL A 266 26.83 0.72 -25.49
C VAL A 266 25.87 0.44 -26.63
#